data_AF-A0AAP4VJS1-F1
#
_entry.id   AF-A0AAP4VJS1-F1
#
_cell.length_a   1.000
_cell.length_b   1.000
_cell.length_c   1.000
_cell.angle_alpha   90.00
_cell.angle_beta   90.00
_cell.angle_gamma   90.00
#
_symmetry.space_group_name_H-M   'P 1'
#
loop_
_entity.id
_entity.type
_entity.pdbx_description
1 polymer ?
#
loop_
_entity_poly.entity_id
_entity_poly.type
_entity_poly.pdbx_seq_one_letter_code
_entity_poly.pdbx_strand_id
1 'polypeptide(L)'
;MRPMIRMVLVLIALRTGFADAAQRTVYEGMLQGAGAVVMELDDRPAADGSISGRYFYAQHGIDIPLHGTPAELIEPLVRTQLPDDARTPLGFREQANFDHAAATWQGTRDKAGYRGRWTDARSGKSRTFALRRVAAYDPDAVAPGAVEAITAVSGSGVGSGIACSADIDMQHAPYATLKLAGHARPVGPEIGDGTVAYRMWSDPRTVLAYPRLSRYPDPAVMARVNHLLEQRHWQMSLAALECASTRYSDDGSASGSLGGYDDEQVTVTWLSRAAMGIVESGSLFCGGAYPDNHYDPVTFDLLRGAYLDWNRVIDATVAGKDGNPETSPALAGFIARLRDKTTHGLQVTDGKGDSLSCADVFPEYLAFELDAPGKLSFAVSGIGHAAGACLGPQLDAPFEALAPILKPGGSRYLVPGVKLK
;
A
#
# COMPACT_ATOMS: atom_id res chain seq x y z
N MET A 1 -54.60 52.32 0.73
CA MET A 1 -53.53 52.55 -0.27
C MET A 1 -52.20 52.10 0.35
N ARG A 2 -51.43 51.32 -0.41
CA ARG A 2 -50.05 50.77 -0.24
C ARG A 2 -49.03 51.61 0.57
N PRO A 3 -47.82 51.09 0.92
CA PRO A 3 -47.35 49.69 1.11
C PRO A 3 -46.40 49.52 2.35
N MET A 4 -46.41 48.40 3.07
CA MET A 4 -45.44 47.28 3.02
C MET A 4 -43.98 47.58 2.61
N ILE A 5 -43.05 47.45 3.58
CA ILE A 5 -41.63 47.16 3.35
C ILE A 5 -41.30 45.86 4.10
N ARG A 6 -41.03 44.78 3.35
CA ARG A 6 -40.33 43.58 3.85
C ARG A 6 -38.96 43.58 3.19
N MET A 7 -37.91 43.72 3.98
CA MET A 7 -36.53 43.44 3.57
C MET A 7 -36.41 41.93 3.31
N VAL A 8 -36.06 41.56 2.08
CA VAL A 8 -35.60 40.21 1.74
C VAL A 8 -34.07 40.28 1.65
N LEU A 9 -33.40 39.63 2.61
CA LEU A 9 -31.98 39.30 2.49
C LEU A 9 -31.87 38.11 1.52
N VAL A 10 -31.27 38.31 0.36
CA VAL A 10 -30.89 37.23 -0.55
C VAL A 10 -29.54 36.69 -0.08
N LEU A 11 -29.54 35.49 0.51
CA LEU A 11 -28.33 34.69 0.68
C LEU A 11 -27.90 34.18 -0.70
N ILE A 12 -26.86 34.79 -1.26
CA ILE A 12 -26.11 34.20 -2.37
C ILE A 12 -25.32 33.03 -1.78
N ALA A 13 -25.82 31.81 -1.99
CA ALA A 13 -25.04 30.61 -1.78
C ALA A 13 -23.88 30.64 -2.78
N LEU A 14 -22.67 30.92 -2.29
CA LEU A 14 -21.43 30.57 -2.96
C LEU A 14 -21.47 29.05 -3.16
N ARG A 15 -21.89 28.61 -4.35
CA ARG A 15 -21.55 27.29 -4.85
C ARG A 15 -20.04 27.32 -5.02
N THR A 16 -19.32 26.82 -4.03
CA THR A 16 -17.99 26.27 -4.23
C THR A 16 -18.13 25.28 -5.37
N GLY A 17 -17.61 25.65 -6.55
CA GLY A 17 -17.47 24.71 -7.65
C GLY A 17 -16.64 23.56 -7.11
N PHE A 18 -17.26 22.39 -6.97
CA PHE A 18 -16.51 21.16 -6.95
C PHE A 18 -15.69 21.19 -8.23
N ALA A 19 -14.37 21.22 -8.11
CA ALA A 19 -13.52 20.82 -9.22
C ALA A 19 -14.05 19.46 -9.66
N ASP A 20 -14.55 19.39 -10.90
CA ASP A 20 -15.06 18.16 -11.49
C ASP A 20 -13.85 17.22 -11.55
N ALA A 21 -13.74 16.31 -10.58
CA ALA A 21 -12.61 15.41 -10.44
C ALA A 21 -12.43 14.64 -11.77
N ALA A 22 -11.18 14.47 -12.20
CA ALA A 22 -10.87 13.95 -13.53
C ALA A 22 -11.19 12.45 -13.60
N GLN A 23 -12.45 12.13 -13.90
CA GLN A 23 -12.90 10.77 -14.15
C GLN A 23 -11.99 10.07 -15.16
N ARG A 24 -11.65 8.81 -14.87
CA ARG A 24 -10.92 7.94 -15.80
C ARG A 24 -11.81 6.83 -16.29
N THR A 25 -11.68 6.50 -17.58
CA THR A 25 -12.30 5.31 -18.16
C THR A 25 -11.27 4.20 -18.26
N VAL A 26 -11.62 3.01 -17.76
CA VAL A 26 -10.81 1.79 -17.83
C VAL A 26 -11.27 0.92 -18.99
N TYR A 27 -10.31 0.40 -19.74
CA TYR A 27 -10.48 -0.50 -20.88
C TYR A 27 -9.66 -1.77 -20.69
N GLU A 28 -10.13 -2.87 -21.25
CA GLU A 28 -9.41 -4.16 -21.28
C GLU A 28 -9.55 -4.78 -22.66
N GLY A 29 -8.49 -5.41 -23.17
CA GLY A 29 -8.57 -6.17 -24.42
C GLY A 29 -7.23 -6.71 -24.87
N MET A 30 -7.10 -6.93 -26.17
CA MET A 30 -5.90 -7.54 -26.76
C MET A 30 -5.16 -6.55 -27.64
N LEU A 31 -3.84 -6.52 -27.49
CA LEU A 31 -2.91 -5.99 -28.48
C LEU A 31 -2.37 -7.15 -29.32
N GLN A 32 -2.64 -7.10 -30.62
CA GLN A 32 -2.40 -8.22 -31.54
C GLN A 32 -0.96 -8.74 -31.46
N GLY A 33 -0.80 -9.99 -31.04
CA GLY A 33 0.49 -10.68 -30.92
C GLY A 33 1.42 -10.11 -29.84
N ALA A 34 0.91 -9.33 -28.90
CA ALA A 34 1.62 -8.86 -27.71
C ALA A 34 0.95 -9.33 -26.41
N GLY A 35 -0.38 -9.47 -26.40
CA GLY A 35 -1.13 -10.09 -25.29
C GLY A 35 -2.30 -9.24 -24.80
N ALA A 36 -2.81 -9.59 -23.62
CA ALA A 36 -3.85 -8.84 -22.94
C ALA A 36 -3.29 -7.57 -22.32
N VAL A 37 -4.03 -6.47 -22.47
CA VAL A 37 -3.70 -5.15 -21.93
C VAL A 37 -4.90 -4.56 -21.20
N VAL A 38 -4.61 -3.81 -20.15
CA VAL A 38 -5.57 -2.96 -19.44
C VAL A 38 -5.06 -1.53 -19.53
N MET A 39 -5.95 -0.60 -19.83
CA MET A 39 -5.62 0.80 -20.06
C MET A 39 -6.60 1.68 -19.29
N GLU A 40 -6.10 2.73 -18.67
CA GLU A 40 -6.93 3.83 -18.18
C GLU A 40 -6.53 5.13 -18.87
N LEU A 41 -7.54 5.93 -19.21
CA LEU A 41 -7.35 7.24 -19.83
C LEU A 41 -8.28 8.25 -19.16
N ASP A 42 -7.83 9.50 -19.10
CA ASP A 42 -8.68 10.62 -18.74
C ASP A 42 -9.92 10.66 -19.65
N ASP A 43 -11.09 10.88 -19.04
CA ASP A 43 -12.36 10.87 -19.77
C ASP A 43 -12.51 12.14 -20.61
N ARG A 44 -11.97 13.27 -20.14
CA ARG A 44 -11.99 14.56 -20.81
C ARG A 44 -10.58 15.09 -21.08
N PRO A 45 -10.35 15.73 -22.23
CA PRO A 45 -9.10 16.44 -22.48
C PRO A 45 -8.88 17.59 -21.50
N ALA A 46 -7.62 17.86 -21.19
CA ALA A 46 -7.16 19.08 -20.56
C ALA A 46 -7.37 20.29 -21.48
N ALA A 47 -7.10 21.49 -20.96
CA ALA A 47 -7.34 22.74 -21.68
C ALA A 47 -6.55 22.87 -22.99
N ASP A 48 -5.40 22.19 -23.10
CA ASP A 48 -4.56 22.11 -24.29
C ASP A 48 -5.02 21.03 -25.30
N GLY A 49 -6.10 20.31 -24.99
CA GLY A 49 -6.63 19.21 -25.81
C GLY A 49 -5.92 17.87 -25.59
N SER A 50 -4.97 17.80 -24.66
CA SER A 50 -4.27 16.57 -24.31
C SER A 50 -5.10 15.69 -23.37
N ILE A 51 -4.84 14.39 -23.37
CA ILE A 51 -5.29 13.43 -22.36
C ILE A 51 -4.09 12.65 -21.86
N SER A 52 -4.13 12.27 -20.58
CA SER A 52 -3.15 11.40 -19.97
C SER A 52 -3.76 10.06 -19.60
N GLY A 53 -2.89 9.11 -19.31
CA GLY A 53 -3.30 7.80 -18.82
C GLY A 53 -2.11 6.87 -18.72
N ARG A 54 -2.42 5.59 -18.64
CA ARG A 54 -1.43 4.53 -18.56
C ARG A 54 -2.04 3.20 -18.95
N TYR A 55 -1.19 2.26 -19.31
CA TYR A 55 -1.61 0.90 -19.56
C TYR A 55 -0.58 -0.09 -19.05
N PHE A 56 -0.98 -1.33 -18.83
CA PHE A 56 -0.05 -2.43 -18.57
C PHE A 56 -0.41 -3.65 -19.42
N TYR A 57 0.60 -4.46 -19.71
CA TYR A 57 0.40 -5.82 -20.17
C TYR A 57 0.06 -6.70 -18.97
N ALA A 58 -1.04 -7.46 -19.02
CA ALA A 58 -1.50 -8.26 -17.87
C ALA A 58 -0.44 -9.24 -17.35
N GLN A 59 0.42 -9.75 -18.25
CA GLN A 59 1.53 -10.63 -17.91
C GLN A 59 2.62 -9.95 -17.07
N HIS A 60 2.75 -8.62 -17.14
CA HIS A 60 3.84 -7.86 -16.50
C HIS A 60 3.34 -6.95 -15.38
N GLY A 61 2.16 -6.31 -15.51
CA GLY A 61 1.58 -5.44 -14.50
C GLY A 61 2.28 -4.07 -14.31
N ILE A 62 3.46 -3.88 -14.91
CA ILE A 62 4.20 -2.61 -14.90
C ILE A 62 3.48 -1.59 -15.78
N ASP A 63 3.20 -0.42 -15.22
CA ASP A 63 2.55 0.66 -15.96
C ASP A 63 3.50 1.26 -17.00
N ILE A 64 2.89 1.63 -18.12
CA ILE A 64 3.50 2.36 -19.22
C ILE A 64 2.69 3.64 -19.37
N PRO A 65 3.28 4.82 -19.11
CA PRO A 65 2.54 6.07 -19.15
C PRO A 65 2.17 6.44 -20.58
N LEU A 66 1.04 7.12 -20.73
CA LEU A 66 0.50 7.59 -22.01
C LEU A 66 0.14 9.06 -21.91
N HIS A 67 0.47 9.81 -22.96
CA HIS A 67 0.07 11.21 -23.11
C HIS A 67 -0.09 11.57 -24.58
N GLY A 68 -1.04 12.44 -24.91
CA GLY A 68 -1.26 12.88 -26.29
C GLY A 68 -2.67 13.39 -26.49
N THR A 69 -3.22 13.24 -27.69
CA THR A 69 -4.60 13.64 -28.00
C THR A 69 -5.56 12.44 -27.93
N PRO A 70 -6.88 12.66 -27.90
CA PRO A 70 -7.86 11.57 -27.97
C PRO A 70 -7.75 10.66 -29.22
N ALA A 71 -7.14 11.15 -30.30
CA ALA A 71 -6.94 10.41 -31.54
C ALA A 71 -5.59 9.68 -31.58
N GLU A 72 -4.60 10.16 -30.83
CA GLU A 72 -3.22 9.66 -30.84
C GLU A 72 -2.55 9.86 -29.48
N LEU A 73 -2.17 8.75 -28.84
CA LEU A 73 -1.41 8.73 -27.59
C LEU A 73 0.01 8.26 -27.84
N ILE A 74 0.97 8.85 -27.13
CA ILE A 74 2.38 8.51 -27.17
C ILE A 74 2.72 7.62 -25.98
N GLU A 75 3.40 6.52 -26.29
CA GLU A 75 4.14 5.71 -25.34
C GLU A 75 5.61 6.17 -25.37
N PRO A 76 6.20 6.63 -24.26
CA PRO A 76 7.55 7.16 -24.24
C PRO A 76 8.60 6.04 -24.22
N LEU A 77 9.82 6.34 -24.67
CA LEU A 77 10.99 5.51 -24.38
C LEU A 77 11.22 5.41 -22.88
N VAL A 78 11.74 4.27 -22.43
CA VAL A 78 12.33 4.21 -21.09
C VAL A 78 13.54 5.12 -21.02
N ARG A 79 13.87 5.63 -19.84
CA ARG A 79 14.92 6.65 -19.70
C ARG A 79 16.29 6.17 -20.17
N THR A 80 16.62 4.90 -19.91
CA THR A 80 17.86 4.27 -20.36
C THR A 80 18.00 4.14 -21.89
N GLN A 81 16.93 4.43 -22.64
CA GLN A 81 16.92 4.47 -24.11
C GLN A 81 16.91 5.89 -24.68
N LEU A 82 16.73 6.92 -23.85
CA LEU A 82 16.76 8.32 -24.30
C LEU A 82 18.17 8.71 -24.78
N PRO A 83 18.29 9.65 -25.72
CA PRO A 83 19.56 10.32 -26.01
C PRO A 83 20.17 10.99 -24.76
N ASP A 84 21.50 11.08 -24.69
CA ASP A 84 22.19 11.64 -23.51
C ASP A 84 21.81 13.10 -23.22
N ASP A 85 21.54 13.90 -24.25
CA ASP A 85 21.07 15.29 -24.14
C ASP A 85 19.61 15.40 -23.67
N ALA A 86 18.82 14.34 -23.84
CA ALA A 86 17.46 14.22 -23.32
C ALA A 86 17.41 13.60 -21.90
N ARG A 87 18.51 13.01 -21.41
CA ARG A 87 18.67 12.51 -20.02
C ARG A 87 19.19 13.59 -19.10
N THR A 88 18.53 14.75 -19.09
CA THR A 88 18.79 15.72 -18.02
C THR A 88 18.35 15.08 -16.70
N PRO A 89 19.12 15.23 -15.60
CA PRO A 89 18.69 14.79 -14.29
C PRO A 89 17.35 15.43 -14.00
N LEU A 90 16.31 14.59 -13.99
CA LEU A 90 14.99 15.03 -13.69
C LEU A 90 14.95 15.37 -12.19
N GLY A 91 14.39 16.52 -11.84
CA GLY A 91 13.98 16.81 -10.48
C GLY A 91 12.97 15.79 -9.98
N PHE A 92 12.90 15.66 -8.66
CA PHE A 92 11.94 14.79 -7.99
C PHE A 92 10.50 15.12 -8.47
N ARG A 93 9.77 14.13 -9.02
CA ARG A 93 8.42 14.23 -9.64
C ARG A 93 8.33 14.71 -11.09
N GLU A 94 9.41 14.75 -11.85
CA GLU A 94 9.29 15.03 -13.29
C GLU A 94 8.71 13.84 -14.07
N GLN A 95 8.02 14.16 -15.15
CA GLN A 95 7.17 13.24 -15.91
C GLN A 95 8.00 12.46 -16.95
N ALA A 96 7.41 11.40 -17.49
CA ALA A 96 8.03 10.67 -18.59
C ALA A 96 8.27 11.59 -19.81
N ASN A 97 9.34 11.31 -20.57
CA ASN A 97 9.68 12.10 -21.75
C ASN A 97 8.84 11.66 -22.97
N PHE A 98 7.78 12.40 -23.26
CA PHE A 98 6.88 12.11 -24.39
C PHE A 98 7.36 12.68 -25.74
N ASP A 99 8.43 13.48 -25.77
CA ASP A 99 9.03 13.94 -27.02
C ASP A 99 9.73 12.80 -27.77
N HIS A 100 10.10 11.73 -27.05
CA HIS A 100 10.75 10.56 -27.59
C HIS A 100 9.84 9.33 -27.49
N ALA A 101 9.03 9.13 -28.53
CA ALA A 101 8.10 8.01 -28.61
C ALA A 101 8.83 6.66 -28.78
N ALA A 102 8.50 5.69 -27.92
CA ALA A 102 8.73 4.27 -28.19
C ALA A 102 7.67 3.73 -29.16
N ALA A 103 6.42 4.19 -29.01
CA ALA A 103 5.31 3.80 -29.86
C ALA A 103 4.16 4.82 -29.81
N THR A 104 3.22 4.69 -30.74
CA THR A 104 1.99 5.49 -30.76
C THR A 104 0.75 4.60 -30.80
N TRP A 105 -0.30 5.01 -30.10
CA TRP A 105 -1.64 4.42 -30.16
C TRP A 105 -2.56 5.37 -30.91
N GLN A 106 -2.94 5.00 -32.14
CA GLN A 106 -3.87 5.76 -32.96
C GLN A 106 -5.20 5.03 -33.07
N GLY A 107 -6.31 5.71 -32.82
CA GLY A 107 -7.60 5.03 -32.88
C GLY A 107 -8.82 5.89 -32.61
N THR A 108 -9.95 5.22 -32.39
CA THR A 108 -11.23 5.86 -32.09
C THR A 108 -11.80 5.28 -30.80
N ARG A 109 -12.17 6.18 -29.90
CA ARG A 109 -12.90 5.88 -28.67
C ARG A 109 -14.40 6.09 -28.90
N ASP A 110 -15.22 5.14 -28.46
CA ASP A 110 -16.66 5.29 -28.40
C ASP A 110 -17.24 4.58 -27.17
N LYS A 111 -18.57 4.46 -27.09
CA LYS A 111 -19.25 3.81 -25.97
C LYS A 111 -18.91 2.33 -25.81
N ALA A 112 -18.50 1.64 -26.88
CA ALA A 112 -18.13 0.24 -26.84
C ALA A 112 -16.69 0.04 -26.38
N GLY A 113 -15.80 0.99 -26.66
CA GLY A 113 -14.43 0.97 -26.18
C GLY A 113 -13.45 1.76 -27.03
N TYR A 114 -12.19 1.31 -27.07
CA TYR A 114 -11.10 1.92 -27.81
C TYR A 114 -10.51 0.91 -28.82
N ARG A 115 -10.48 1.27 -30.10
CA ARG A 115 -9.96 0.41 -31.17
C ARG A 115 -9.07 1.19 -32.12
N GLY A 116 -8.05 0.53 -32.65
CA GLY A 116 -7.10 1.19 -33.53
C GLY A 116 -5.84 0.40 -33.80
N ARG A 117 -4.75 1.14 -33.99
CA ARG A 117 -3.42 0.63 -34.30
C ARG A 117 -2.40 1.17 -33.32
N TRP A 118 -1.60 0.27 -32.78
CA TRP A 118 -0.35 0.58 -32.10
C TRP A 118 0.79 0.50 -33.13
N THR A 119 1.73 1.44 -33.10
CA THR A 119 2.86 1.47 -34.04
C THR A 119 4.16 1.71 -33.30
N ASP A 120 5.09 0.78 -33.42
CA ASP A 120 6.45 0.88 -32.89
C ASP A 120 7.22 1.97 -33.64
N ALA A 121 7.75 2.96 -32.92
CA ALA A 121 8.42 4.11 -33.52
C ALA A 121 9.76 3.72 -34.19
N ARG A 122 10.43 2.68 -33.68
CA ARG A 122 11.74 2.26 -34.17
C ARG A 122 11.67 1.41 -35.44
N SER A 123 10.75 0.46 -35.49
CA SER A 123 10.63 -0.54 -36.56
C SER A 123 9.49 -0.25 -37.53
N GLY A 124 8.58 0.65 -37.19
CA GLY A 124 7.33 0.86 -37.93
C GLY A 124 6.35 -0.32 -37.83
N LYS A 125 6.66 -1.35 -37.02
CA LYS A 125 5.79 -2.51 -36.85
C LYS A 125 4.48 -2.05 -36.22
N SER A 126 3.37 -2.41 -36.86
CA SER A 126 2.06 -1.99 -36.43
C SER A 126 1.18 -3.17 -36.06
N ARG A 127 0.42 -3.03 -34.97
CA ARG A 127 -0.45 -4.05 -34.37
C ARG A 127 -1.84 -3.48 -34.20
N THR A 128 -2.87 -4.27 -34.50
CA THR A 128 -4.25 -3.85 -34.20
C THR A 128 -4.56 -4.07 -32.72
N PHE A 129 -5.43 -3.23 -32.17
CA PHE A 129 -5.99 -3.43 -30.83
C PHE A 129 -7.49 -3.17 -30.82
N ALA A 130 -8.18 -3.86 -29.91
CA ALA A 130 -9.58 -3.62 -29.58
C ALA A 130 -9.76 -3.84 -28.08
N LEU A 131 -10.06 -2.76 -27.36
CA LEU A 131 -10.23 -2.72 -25.92
C LEU A 131 -11.69 -2.37 -25.63
N ARG A 132 -12.38 -3.21 -24.86
CA ARG A 132 -13.74 -2.91 -24.40
C ARG A 132 -13.67 -1.97 -23.20
N ARG A 133 -14.63 -1.05 -23.09
CA ARG A 133 -14.81 -0.27 -21.86
C ARG A 133 -15.30 -1.20 -20.74
N VAL A 134 -14.67 -1.16 -19.58
CA VAL A 134 -15.00 -2.04 -18.44
C VAL A 134 -15.45 -1.31 -17.19
N ALA A 135 -14.93 -0.10 -16.96
CA ALA A 135 -15.32 0.72 -15.81
C ALA A 135 -15.04 2.21 -16.08
N ALA A 136 -15.55 3.07 -15.20
CA ALA A 136 -15.07 4.42 -15.03
C ALA A 136 -15.07 4.74 -13.53
N TYR A 137 -14.08 5.51 -13.07
CA TYR A 137 -13.94 5.83 -11.66
C TYR A 137 -13.20 7.16 -11.47
N ASP A 138 -13.28 7.68 -10.25
CA ASP A 138 -12.52 8.84 -9.79
C ASP A 138 -11.24 8.36 -9.09
N PRO A 139 -10.05 8.53 -9.68
CA PRO A 139 -8.81 8.14 -9.01
C PRO A 139 -8.53 8.95 -7.75
N ASP A 140 -9.01 10.21 -7.65
CA ASP A 140 -8.81 11.06 -6.47
C ASP A 140 -9.64 10.58 -5.28
N ALA A 141 -10.76 9.90 -5.52
CA ALA A 141 -11.62 9.35 -4.48
C ALA A 141 -10.98 8.19 -3.69
N VAL A 142 -9.96 7.55 -4.27
CA VAL A 142 -9.19 6.46 -3.63
C VAL A 142 -7.74 6.83 -3.39
N ALA A 143 -7.33 8.06 -3.70
CA ALA A 143 -5.96 8.50 -3.53
C ALA A 143 -5.58 8.63 -2.03
N PRO A 144 -4.31 8.36 -1.68
CA PRO A 144 -3.82 8.56 -0.32
C PRO A 144 -3.94 10.03 0.10
N GLY A 145 -4.23 10.25 1.38
CA GLY A 145 -4.21 11.59 1.96
C GLY A 145 -2.79 12.18 1.95
N ALA A 146 -2.67 13.50 2.13
CA ALA A 146 -1.38 14.19 2.04
C ALA A 146 -0.28 13.61 2.95
N VAL A 147 -0.64 13.20 4.17
CA VAL A 147 0.31 12.59 5.12
C VAL A 147 0.81 11.24 4.61
N GLU A 148 -0.10 10.35 4.23
CA GLU A 148 0.23 9.03 3.68
C GLU A 148 1.09 9.13 2.42
N ALA A 149 0.73 10.05 1.52
CA ALA A 149 1.49 10.32 0.30
C ALA A 149 2.90 10.84 0.60
N ILE A 150 3.07 11.75 1.57
CA ILE A 150 4.39 12.25 1.96
C ILE A 150 5.22 11.13 2.61
N THR A 151 4.63 10.32 3.49
CA THR A 151 5.32 9.19 4.13
C THR A 151 5.86 8.20 3.10
N ALA A 152 5.02 7.76 2.16
CA ALA A 152 5.44 6.82 1.10
C ALA A 152 6.59 7.37 0.27
N VAL A 153 6.55 8.66 -0.07
CA VAL A 153 7.57 9.34 -0.86
C VAL A 153 8.88 9.55 -0.08
N SER A 154 8.79 9.80 1.23
CA SER A 154 9.96 10.14 2.06
C SER A 154 10.73 8.89 2.49
N GLY A 155 10.03 7.78 2.75
CA GLY A 155 10.62 6.47 3.00
C GLY A 155 10.93 5.77 1.69
N SER A 156 10.00 4.94 1.22
CA SER A 156 10.21 4.01 0.11
C SER A 156 10.38 4.69 -1.27
N GLY A 157 10.01 5.96 -1.43
CA GLY A 157 10.12 6.74 -2.68
C GLY A 157 8.84 6.73 -3.52
N VAL A 158 8.11 5.62 -3.56
CA VAL A 158 6.80 5.48 -4.21
C VAL A 158 5.84 4.68 -3.32
N GLY A 159 4.53 4.93 -3.48
CA GLY A 159 3.47 4.14 -2.85
C GLY A 159 2.59 3.45 -3.90
N SER A 160 1.56 2.74 -3.45
CA SER A 160 0.58 2.05 -4.31
C SER A 160 -0.28 2.98 -5.17
N GLY A 161 -0.33 4.27 -4.80
CA GLY A 161 -1.25 5.25 -5.38
C GLY A 161 -2.70 5.11 -4.90
N ILE A 162 -2.98 4.22 -3.95
CA ILE A 162 -4.31 3.99 -3.36
C ILE A 162 -4.20 4.08 -1.84
N ALA A 163 -5.08 4.84 -1.20
CA ALA A 163 -5.13 4.96 0.26
C ALA A 163 -5.27 3.60 0.92
N CYS A 164 -4.54 3.36 2.01
CA CYS A 164 -4.64 2.12 2.79
C CYS A 164 -6.04 1.88 3.38
N SER A 165 -6.89 2.91 3.42
CA SER A 165 -8.28 2.83 3.89
C SER A 165 -9.31 2.56 2.78
N ALA A 166 -8.89 2.61 1.51
CA ALA A 166 -9.74 2.35 0.37
C ALA A 166 -9.64 0.88 -0.05
N ASP A 167 -10.78 0.27 -0.34
CA ASP A 167 -10.82 -1.08 -0.91
C ASP A 167 -10.34 -1.04 -2.38
N ILE A 168 -9.41 -1.92 -2.72
CA ILE A 168 -9.03 -2.21 -4.09
C ILE A 168 -10.04 -3.22 -4.63
N ASP A 169 -11.05 -2.75 -5.34
CA ASP A 169 -12.04 -3.58 -6.02
C ASP A 169 -12.53 -2.92 -7.33
N MET A 170 -13.38 -3.64 -8.08
CA MET A 170 -13.91 -3.15 -9.37
C MET A 170 -14.80 -1.92 -9.25
N GLN A 171 -15.30 -1.58 -8.06
CA GLN A 171 -16.14 -0.42 -7.81
C GLN A 171 -15.29 0.83 -7.52
N HIS A 172 -14.26 0.68 -6.70
CA HIS A 172 -13.46 1.79 -6.17
C HIS A 172 -12.17 2.01 -6.96
N ALA A 173 -11.46 0.95 -7.34
CA ALA A 173 -10.15 1.02 -8.02
C ALA A 173 -10.01 -0.01 -9.16
N PRO A 174 -10.90 0.02 -10.18
CA PRO A 174 -11.00 -1.01 -11.21
C PRO A 174 -9.70 -1.26 -12.00
N TYR A 175 -8.89 -0.23 -12.26
CA TYR A 175 -7.61 -0.40 -12.95
C TYR A 175 -6.62 -1.25 -12.11
N ALA A 176 -6.51 -0.96 -10.82
CA ALA A 176 -5.67 -1.70 -9.89
C ALA A 176 -6.20 -3.11 -9.63
N THR A 177 -7.52 -3.29 -9.53
CA THR A 177 -8.12 -4.62 -9.40
C THR A 177 -7.82 -5.50 -10.61
N LEU A 178 -7.99 -5.00 -11.83
CA LEU A 178 -7.64 -5.74 -13.05
C LEU A 178 -6.14 -6.02 -13.15
N LYS A 179 -5.30 -5.22 -12.50
CA LYS A 179 -3.86 -5.45 -12.43
C LYS A 179 -3.52 -6.64 -11.54
N LEU A 180 -4.23 -6.85 -10.43
CA LEU A 180 -3.82 -7.75 -9.33
C LEU A 180 -4.68 -9.02 -9.22
N ALA A 181 -5.98 -8.92 -9.51
CA ALA A 181 -6.94 -9.99 -9.29
C ALA A 181 -6.60 -11.24 -10.12
N GLY A 182 -6.58 -12.41 -9.47
CA GLY A 182 -6.35 -13.70 -10.12
C GLY A 182 -4.89 -14.03 -10.46
N HIS A 183 -3.93 -13.17 -10.11
CA HIS A 183 -2.51 -13.41 -10.39
C HIS A 183 -1.80 -14.20 -9.30
N ALA A 184 -2.12 -13.93 -8.02
CA ALA A 184 -1.51 -14.62 -6.90
C ALA A 184 -1.88 -16.11 -6.87
N ARG A 185 -0.90 -16.96 -6.54
CA ARG A 185 -1.05 -18.43 -6.46
C ARG A 185 -0.51 -18.95 -5.13
N PRO A 186 -1.08 -20.04 -4.58
CA PRO A 186 -0.57 -20.62 -3.35
C PRO A 186 0.85 -21.17 -3.54
N VAL A 187 1.75 -20.86 -2.60
CA VAL A 187 3.14 -21.31 -2.57
C VAL A 187 3.46 -21.97 -1.23
N GLY A 188 4.43 -22.88 -1.21
CA GLY A 188 4.83 -23.59 0.00
C GLY A 188 3.76 -24.52 0.60
N PRO A 189 4.02 -25.08 1.79
CA PRO A 189 3.06 -25.94 2.50
C PRO A 189 1.95 -25.13 3.18
N GLU A 190 0.87 -25.82 3.56
CA GLU A 190 -0.08 -25.31 4.55
C GLU A 190 0.55 -25.42 5.95
N ILE A 191 0.47 -24.34 6.74
CA ILE A 191 1.03 -24.24 8.09
C ILE A 191 -0.12 -23.99 9.06
N GLY A 192 -0.24 -24.84 10.07
CA GLY A 192 -1.34 -24.79 11.02
C GLY A 192 -1.54 -26.08 11.79
N ASP A 193 -2.70 -26.20 12.41
CA ASP A 193 -3.19 -27.42 13.05
C ASP A 193 -4.50 -27.90 12.41
N GLY A 194 -5.18 -28.88 13.03
CA GLY A 194 -6.44 -29.41 12.52
C GLY A 194 -7.60 -28.41 12.47
N THR A 195 -7.43 -27.21 13.01
CA THR A 195 -8.48 -26.24 13.28
C THR A 195 -8.25 -24.89 12.60
N VAL A 196 -7.02 -24.39 12.64
CA VAL A 196 -6.62 -23.13 12.00
C VAL A 196 -5.34 -23.34 11.23
N ALA A 197 -5.32 -22.87 9.97
CA ALA A 197 -4.15 -22.96 9.11
C ALA A 197 -4.12 -21.83 8.09
N TYR A 198 -2.92 -21.51 7.62
CA TYR A 198 -2.69 -20.58 6.53
C TYR A 198 -1.78 -21.21 5.46
N ARG A 199 -1.77 -20.57 4.29
CA ARG A 199 -0.79 -20.84 3.23
C ARG A 199 -0.34 -19.52 2.64
N MET A 200 0.91 -19.46 2.23
CA MET A 200 1.44 -18.30 1.52
C MET A 200 0.90 -18.25 0.09
N TRP A 201 0.68 -17.04 -0.43
CA TRP A 201 0.26 -16.79 -1.81
C TRP A 201 1.18 -15.73 -2.41
N SER A 202 1.67 -15.98 -3.63
CA SER A 202 2.61 -15.08 -4.31
C SER A 202 2.14 -14.77 -5.71
N ASP A 203 2.25 -13.49 -6.09
CA ASP A 203 2.13 -13.07 -7.48
C ASP A 203 3.49 -13.30 -8.18
N PRO A 204 3.57 -14.10 -9.26
CA PRO A 204 4.83 -14.40 -9.92
C PRO A 204 5.52 -13.17 -10.54
N ARG A 205 4.80 -12.03 -10.68
CA ARG A 205 5.35 -10.79 -11.23
C ARG A 205 6.09 -9.97 -10.18
N THR A 206 5.65 -10.02 -8.92
CA THR A 206 6.29 -9.29 -7.80
C THR A 206 7.07 -10.20 -6.87
N VAL A 207 6.88 -11.51 -6.97
CA VAL A 207 7.40 -12.61 -6.13
C VAL A 207 7.08 -12.52 -4.63
N LEU A 208 6.69 -11.35 -4.13
CA LEU A 208 6.15 -11.10 -2.81
C LEU A 208 5.10 -12.14 -2.44
N ALA A 209 5.31 -12.80 -1.30
CA ALA A 209 4.41 -13.80 -0.77
C ALA A 209 3.69 -13.25 0.47
N TYR A 210 2.38 -13.47 0.55
CA TYR A 210 1.56 -13.01 1.66
C TYR A 210 0.60 -14.13 2.10
N PRO A 211 0.33 -14.31 3.40
CA PRO A 211 -0.50 -15.42 3.83
C PRO A 211 -1.99 -15.23 3.49
N ARG A 212 -2.69 -16.34 3.39
CA ARG A 212 -4.15 -16.47 3.44
C ARG A 212 -4.50 -17.59 4.39
N LEU A 213 -5.52 -17.42 5.21
CA LEU A 213 -6.13 -18.52 5.95
C LEU A 213 -6.68 -19.55 4.95
N SER A 214 -6.25 -20.79 5.09
CA SER A 214 -6.76 -21.94 4.34
C SER A 214 -7.76 -22.75 5.14
N ARG A 215 -7.77 -22.58 6.46
CA ARG A 215 -8.67 -23.27 7.39
C ARG A 215 -8.98 -22.38 8.57
N TYR A 216 -10.26 -22.23 8.87
CA TYR A 216 -10.75 -21.61 10.11
C TYR A 216 -12.20 -22.06 10.37
N PRO A 217 -12.65 -22.22 11.64
CA PRO A 217 -13.97 -22.76 11.94
C PRO A 217 -15.16 -21.94 11.42
N ASP A 218 -15.05 -20.61 11.42
CA ASP A 218 -16.08 -19.70 10.91
C ASP A 218 -15.72 -19.23 9.49
N PRO A 219 -16.42 -19.71 8.44
CA PRO A 219 -16.11 -19.33 7.07
C PRO A 219 -16.33 -17.84 6.78
N ALA A 220 -17.24 -17.17 7.49
CA ALA A 220 -17.50 -15.75 7.29
C ALA A 220 -16.36 -14.89 7.87
N VAL A 221 -15.82 -15.26 9.03
CA VAL A 221 -14.59 -14.66 9.56
C VAL A 221 -13.44 -14.91 8.59
N MET A 222 -13.25 -16.16 8.16
CA MET A 222 -12.15 -16.52 7.25
C MET A 222 -12.16 -15.66 5.98
N ALA A 223 -13.34 -15.47 5.38
CA ALA A 223 -13.52 -14.62 4.20
C ALA A 223 -13.13 -13.16 4.47
N ARG A 224 -13.58 -12.57 5.60
CA ARG A 224 -13.22 -11.19 5.96
C ARG A 224 -11.72 -11.01 6.21
N VAL A 225 -11.09 -11.94 6.93
CA VAL A 225 -9.64 -11.89 7.18
C VAL A 225 -8.86 -12.05 5.88
N ASN A 226 -9.24 -13.02 5.04
CA ASN A 226 -8.57 -13.23 3.75
C ASN A 226 -8.71 -12.03 2.82
N HIS A 227 -9.84 -11.32 2.88
CA HIS A 227 -10.00 -10.06 2.17
C HIS A 227 -8.99 -9.02 2.67
N LEU A 228 -8.84 -8.80 3.98
CA LEU A 228 -7.87 -7.84 4.52
C LEU A 228 -6.41 -8.22 4.21
N LEU A 229 -6.07 -9.51 4.33
CA LEU A 229 -4.75 -10.03 3.93
C LEU A 229 -4.51 -9.82 2.43
N GLU A 230 -5.56 -9.87 1.61
CA GLU A 230 -5.48 -9.60 0.18
C GLU A 230 -5.32 -8.15 -0.16
N GLN A 231 -6.10 -7.27 0.45
CA GLN A 231 -5.95 -5.83 0.30
C GLN A 231 -4.53 -5.39 0.67
N ARG A 232 -3.97 -5.88 1.78
CA ARG A 232 -2.60 -5.55 2.18
C ARG A 232 -1.55 -6.08 1.21
N HIS A 233 -1.67 -7.33 0.77
CA HIS A 233 -0.80 -7.89 -0.27
C HIS A 233 -0.87 -7.05 -1.57
N TRP A 234 -2.06 -6.66 -1.99
CA TRP A 234 -2.28 -5.86 -3.19
C TRP A 234 -1.67 -4.46 -3.08
N GLN A 235 -1.76 -3.80 -1.93
CA GLN A 235 -1.10 -2.51 -1.69
C GLN A 235 0.42 -2.62 -1.90
N MET A 236 1.07 -3.66 -1.34
CA MET A 236 2.50 -3.88 -1.51
C MET A 236 2.87 -4.24 -2.96
N SER A 237 2.10 -5.11 -3.61
CA SER A 237 2.32 -5.46 -5.02
C SER A 237 2.16 -4.26 -5.96
N LEU A 238 1.22 -3.35 -5.68
CA LEU A 238 1.07 -2.11 -6.45
C LEU A 238 2.28 -1.21 -6.27
N ALA A 239 2.76 -1.02 -5.04
CA ALA A 239 3.94 -0.21 -4.79
C ALA A 239 5.20 -0.78 -5.47
N ALA A 240 5.37 -2.10 -5.47
CA ALA A 240 6.45 -2.78 -6.21
C ALA A 240 6.36 -2.55 -7.73
N LEU A 241 5.16 -2.67 -8.31
CA LEU A 241 4.94 -2.44 -9.74
C LEU A 241 5.05 -0.97 -10.14
N GLU A 242 4.68 -0.05 -9.24
CA GLU A 242 4.88 1.40 -9.41
C GLU A 242 6.38 1.73 -9.37
N CYS A 243 7.14 1.10 -8.46
CA CYS A 243 8.59 1.18 -8.43
C CYS A 243 9.21 0.76 -9.77
N ALA A 244 8.74 -0.34 -10.35
CA ALA A 244 9.19 -0.79 -11.66
C ALA A 244 8.78 0.17 -12.79
N SER A 245 7.68 0.89 -12.64
CA SER A 245 7.22 1.93 -13.57
C SER A 245 8.13 3.16 -13.59
N THR A 246 8.87 3.43 -12.50
CA THR A 246 9.79 4.59 -12.43
C THR A 246 10.90 4.56 -13.49
N ARG A 247 11.12 3.44 -14.19
CA ARG A 247 11.97 3.36 -15.40
C ARG A 247 11.64 4.38 -16.50
N TYR A 248 10.45 4.97 -16.46
CA TYR A 248 10.01 6.03 -17.37
C TYR A 248 10.25 7.44 -16.85
N SER A 249 10.47 7.64 -15.55
CA SER A 249 10.52 8.95 -14.88
C SER A 249 11.73 9.19 -13.98
N ASP A 250 12.53 8.17 -13.66
CA ASP A 250 13.69 8.26 -12.77
C ASP A 250 14.91 7.50 -13.32
N ASP A 251 16.11 8.02 -13.08
CA ASP A 251 17.41 7.38 -13.35
C ASP A 251 18.10 6.86 -12.09
N GLY A 252 17.43 6.94 -10.93
CA GLY A 252 17.91 6.44 -9.65
C GLY A 252 18.26 4.95 -9.71
N SER A 253 19.12 4.51 -8.78
CA SER A 253 19.67 3.14 -8.77
C SER A 253 18.60 2.04 -8.63
N ALA A 254 17.42 2.37 -8.10
CA ALA A 254 16.28 1.46 -7.98
C ALA A 254 15.30 1.53 -9.16
N SER A 255 15.49 2.46 -10.10
CA SER A 255 14.58 2.69 -11.21
C SER A 255 14.40 1.43 -12.05
N GLY A 256 13.14 1.03 -12.27
CA GLY A 256 12.79 -0.17 -13.02
C GLY A 256 12.96 -1.49 -12.28
N SER A 257 13.37 -1.47 -11.02
CA SER A 257 13.35 -2.64 -10.12
C SER A 257 12.01 -2.74 -9.38
N LEU A 258 11.81 -3.84 -8.64
CA LEU A 258 10.68 -3.95 -7.71
C LEU A 258 10.93 -3.22 -6.39
N GLY A 259 12.07 -2.55 -6.22
CA GLY A 259 12.34 -1.69 -5.06
C GLY A 259 12.59 -2.42 -3.76
N GLY A 260 13.06 -3.67 -3.79
CA GLY A 260 13.28 -4.48 -2.60
C GLY A 260 12.05 -5.26 -2.12
N TYR A 261 10.88 -5.06 -2.75
CA TYR A 261 9.66 -5.82 -2.44
C TYR A 261 9.79 -7.32 -2.77
N ASP A 262 10.74 -7.68 -3.64
CA ASP A 262 11.11 -9.06 -3.95
C ASP A 262 11.97 -9.74 -2.86
N ASP A 263 12.56 -8.95 -1.97
CA ASP A 263 13.33 -9.39 -0.80
C ASP A 263 12.58 -9.17 0.54
N GLU A 264 11.36 -8.64 0.48
CA GLU A 264 10.50 -8.32 1.62
C GLU A 264 10.12 -9.56 2.43
N GLN A 265 10.21 -9.48 3.76
CA GLN A 265 9.94 -10.60 4.65
C GLN A 265 8.57 -10.46 5.32
N VAL A 266 7.60 -11.23 4.82
CA VAL A 266 6.27 -11.35 5.44
C VAL A 266 6.21 -12.65 6.25
N THR A 267 6.34 -12.53 7.56
CA THR A 267 6.37 -13.67 8.48
C THR A 267 5.11 -13.74 9.32
N VAL A 268 4.41 -14.88 9.29
CA VAL A 268 3.38 -15.16 10.30
C VAL A 268 4.09 -15.50 11.60
N THR A 269 4.00 -14.63 12.60
CA THR A 269 4.65 -14.79 13.91
C THR A 269 3.72 -15.43 14.93
N TRP A 270 2.41 -15.37 14.69
CA TRP A 270 1.41 -16.01 15.54
C TRP A 270 0.18 -16.46 14.78
N LEU A 271 -0.34 -17.64 15.15
CA LEU A 271 -1.63 -18.11 14.67
C LEU A 271 -2.37 -18.82 15.81
N SER A 272 -3.58 -18.40 16.09
CA SER A 272 -4.49 -19.05 17.05
C SER A 272 -5.91 -19.04 16.51
N ARG A 273 -6.89 -19.49 17.31
CA ARG A 273 -8.30 -19.26 16.96
C ARG A 273 -8.73 -17.81 17.11
N ALA A 274 -8.01 -16.99 17.87
CA ALA A 274 -8.44 -15.63 18.24
C ALA A 274 -7.69 -14.52 17.49
N ALA A 275 -6.45 -14.77 17.10
CA ALA A 275 -5.61 -13.79 16.44
C ALA A 275 -4.60 -14.44 15.48
N MET A 276 -4.22 -13.69 14.46
CA MET A 276 -3.09 -13.97 13.58
C MET A 276 -2.15 -12.76 13.61
N GLY A 277 -0.90 -12.96 14.01
CA GLY A 277 0.16 -11.96 13.98
C GLY A 277 1.03 -12.17 12.73
N ILE A 278 1.33 -11.07 12.04
CA ILE A 278 2.26 -10.99 10.92
C ILE A 278 3.27 -9.90 11.23
N VAL A 279 4.51 -10.10 10.82
CA VAL A 279 5.51 -9.04 10.72
C VAL A 279 5.89 -8.87 9.25
N GLU A 280 5.85 -7.63 8.79
CA GLU A 280 6.42 -7.19 7.52
C GLU A 280 7.70 -6.44 7.83
N SER A 281 8.78 -6.75 7.12
CA SER A 281 10.09 -6.18 7.40
C SER A 281 11.01 -6.32 6.21
N GLY A 282 11.79 -5.27 5.98
CA GLY A 282 12.70 -5.21 4.84
C GLY A 282 13.32 -3.84 4.70
N SER A 283 13.86 -3.60 3.50
CA SER A 283 14.48 -2.33 3.11
C SER A 283 13.91 -1.85 1.79
N LEU A 284 12.91 -0.97 1.90
CA LEU A 284 12.11 -0.35 0.83
C LEU A 284 12.90 0.68 0.01
N PHE A 285 13.20 0.56 -1.29
CA PHE A 285 13.83 1.69 -2.00
C PHE A 285 13.48 1.83 -3.49
N CYS A 286 12.87 2.97 -3.84
CA CYS A 286 12.44 3.33 -5.19
C CYS A 286 12.87 4.75 -5.60
N GLY A 287 14.05 5.20 -5.17
CA GLY A 287 14.58 6.52 -5.56
C GLY A 287 14.27 7.67 -4.59
N GLY A 288 13.79 7.36 -3.38
CA GLY A 288 13.62 8.33 -2.28
C GLY A 288 14.94 8.86 -1.70
N ALA A 289 14.87 9.59 -0.59
CA ALA A 289 16.07 10.15 0.05
C ALA A 289 16.97 9.07 0.69
N TYR A 290 16.37 7.98 1.15
CA TYR A 290 17.03 6.85 1.80
C TYR A 290 16.14 5.59 1.70
N PRO A 291 16.69 4.38 1.87
CA PRO A 291 15.87 3.17 2.01
C PRO A 291 15.00 3.18 3.26
N ASP A 292 13.78 2.69 3.11
CA ASP A 292 12.78 2.50 4.16
C ASP A 292 13.01 1.17 4.86
N ASN A 293 13.95 1.18 5.81
CA ASN A 293 14.15 0.05 6.71
C ASN A 293 12.98 0.02 7.69
N HIS A 294 12.19 -1.05 7.68
CA HIS A 294 10.97 -1.13 8.47
C HIS A 294 10.81 -2.48 9.18
N TYR A 295 9.97 -2.47 10.20
CA TYR A 295 9.55 -3.63 10.98
C TYR A 295 8.15 -3.33 11.50
N ASP A 296 7.15 -3.95 10.89
CA ASP A 296 5.75 -3.58 11.04
C ASP A 296 4.93 -4.80 11.49
N PRO A 297 4.74 -4.97 12.81
CA PRO A 297 3.82 -5.94 13.35
C PRO A 297 2.37 -5.56 13.03
N VAL A 298 1.64 -6.49 12.43
CA VAL A 298 0.21 -6.37 12.13
C VAL A 298 -0.52 -7.56 12.71
N THR A 299 -1.59 -7.31 13.46
CA THR A 299 -2.40 -8.38 14.06
C THR A 299 -3.83 -8.33 13.55
N PHE A 300 -4.37 -9.49 13.17
CA PHE A 300 -5.75 -9.67 12.72
C PHE A 300 -6.58 -10.33 13.82
N ASP A 301 -7.74 -9.76 14.12
CA ASP A 301 -8.76 -10.31 15.04
C ASP A 301 -9.53 -11.42 14.32
N LEU A 302 -9.22 -12.68 14.66
CA LEU A 302 -9.91 -13.84 14.11
C LEU A 302 -11.24 -14.14 14.83
N LEU A 303 -11.57 -13.46 15.92
CA LEU A 303 -12.91 -13.57 16.51
C LEU A 303 -13.94 -12.74 15.72
N ARG A 304 -13.49 -11.77 14.92
CA ARG A 304 -14.37 -10.81 14.23
C ARG A 304 -14.11 -10.68 12.74
N GLY A 305 -12.91 -11.01 12.29
CA GLY A 305 -12.47 -10.81 10.92
C GLY A 305 -12.21 -9.34 10.62
N ALA A 306 -11.34 -8.71 11.40
CA ALA A 306 -10.90 -7.32 11.27
C ALA A 306 -9.42 -7.20 11.64
N TYR A 307 -8.80 -6.03 11.44
CA TYR A 307 -7.56 -5.70 12.16
C TYR A 307 -7.81 -5.68 13.66
N LEU A 308 -6.85 -6.15 14.46
CA LEU A 308 -6.96 -6.17 15.91
C LEU A 308 -6.82 -4.75 16.46
N ASP A 309 -7.91 -4.27 17.05
CA ASP A 309 -7.88 -3.12 17.93
C ASP A 309 -7.35 -3.55 19.31
N TRP A 310 -6.14 -3.10 19.65
CA TRP A 310 -5.47 -3.46 20.90
C TRP A 310 -6.24 -3.02 22.15
N ASN A 311 -7.14 -2.04 22.08
CA ASN A 311 -8.05 -1.68 23.18
C ASN A 311 -9.07 -2.77 23.52
N ARG A 312 -9.17 -3.83 22.72
CA ARG A 312 -9.95 -5.03 23.03
C ARG A 312 -9.17 -6.02 23.90
N VAL A 313 -7.86 -5.91 23.94
CA VAL A 313 -6.97 -6.82 24.67
C VAL A 313 -6.49 -6.15 25.96
N ILE A 314 -5.83 -5.00 25.83
CA ILE A 314 -5.23 -4.23 26.92
C ILE A 314 -5.70 -2.78 26.84
N ASP A 315 -5.52 -2.01 27.91
CA ASP A 315 -5.81 -0.58 27.92
C ASP A 315 -4.74 0.16 27.12
N ALA A 316 -4.77 0.04 25.79
CA ALA A 316 -3.67 0.44 24.92
C ALA A 316 -3.64 1.95 24.69
N THR A 317 -4.76 2.53 24.27
CA THR A 317 -4.84 3.94 23.89
C THR A 317 -6.07 4.64 24.44
N VAL A 318 -5.98 5.95 24.57
CA VAL A 318 -7.07 6.87 24.90
C VAL A 318 -7.21 7.90 23.79
N ALA A 319 -8.35 8.59 23.72
CA ALA A 319 -8.49 9.72 22.81
C ALA A 319 -7.53 10.84 23.24
N GLY A 320 -6.62 11.22 22.34
CA GLY A 320 -5.71 12.34 22.54
C GLY A 320 -6.39 13.70 22.34
N LYS A 321 -5.65 14.77 22.64
CA LYS A 321 -6.19 16.15 22.60
C LYS A 321 -6.65 16.58 21.22
N ASP A 322 -6.00 16.07 20.18
CA ASP A 322 -6.27 16.39 18.78
C ASP A 322 -7.14 15.31 18.09
N GLY A 323 -7.71 14.39 18.87
CA GLY A 323 -8.51 13.26 18.38
C GLY A 323 -7.68 12.05 17.92
N ASN A 324 -6.36 12.18 17.81
CA ASN A 324 -5.45 11.07 17.54
C ASN A 324 -5.33 10.17 18.79
N PRO A 325 -5.25 8.83 18.62
CA PRO A 325 -5.02 7.93 19.75
C PRO A 325 -3.68 8.21 20.44
N GLU A 326 -3.68 8.38 21.75
CA GLU A 326 -2.49 8.50 22.59
C GLU A 326 -2.34 7.24 23.45
N THR A 327 -1.11 6.86 23.81
CA THR A 327 -0.88 5.74 24.74
C THR A 327 -1.57 6.00 26.08
N SER A 328 -2.30 5.00 26.60
CA SER A 328 -3.04 5.17 27.85
C SER A 328 -2.09 5.35 29.06
N PRO A 329 -2.52 6.06 30.11
CA PRO A 329 -1.73 6.16 31.35
C PRO A 329 -1.44 4.79 32.00
N ALA A 330 -2.37 3.84 31.88
CA ALA A 330 -2.22 2.50 32.42
C ALA A 330 -1.09 1.74 31.70
N LEU A 331 -1.07 1.82 30.37
CA LEU A 331 -0.04 1.23 29.53
C LEU A 331 1.32 1.91 29.74
N ALA A 332 1.37 3.25 29.73
CA ALA A 332 2.60 3.98 29.98
C ALA A 332 3.23 3.59 31.33
N GLY A 333 2.42 3.54 32.39
CA GLY A 333 2.88 3.10 33.71
C GLY A 333 3.29 1.64 33.75
N PHE A 334 2.67 0.77 32.94
CA PHE A 334 3.07 -0.62 32.79
C PHE A 334 4.44 -0.75 32.10
N ILE A 335 4.65 -0.07 30.98
CA ILE A 335 5.91 -0.07 30.23
C ILE A 335 7.06 0.48 31.09
N ALA A 336 6.84 1.57 31.84
CA ALA A 336 7.85 2.12 32.74
C ALA A 336 8.31 1.08 33.78
N ARG A 337 7.37 0.39 34.44
CA ARG A 337 7.69 -0.69 35.39
C ARG A 337 8.37 -1.89 34.74
N LEU A 338 8.04 -2.19 33.48
CA LEU A 338 8.67 -3.27 32.75
C LEU A 338 10.13 -2.93 32.46
N ARG A 339 10.39 -1.69 32.01
CA ARG A 339 11.74 -1.15 31.77
C ARG A 339 12.61 -1.24 33.03
N ASP A 340 12.11 -0.73 34.16
CA ASP A 340 12.84 -0.75 35.44
C ASP A 340 13.26 -2.17 35.91
N LYS A 341 12.55 -3.21 35.47
CA LYS A 341 12.81 -4.61 35.83
C LYS A 341 13.72 -5.34 34.84
N THR A 342 13.86 -4.82 33.62
CA THR A 342 14.70 -5.42 32.58
C THR A 342 16.12 -4.87 32.62
N THR A 343 17.12 -5.74 32.49
CA THR A 343 18.49 -5.30 32.19
C THR A 343 18.51 -4.85 30.72
N HIS A 344 18.59 -3.55 30.48
CA HIS A 344 18.59 -3.01 29.12
C HIS A 344 19.92 -3.30 28.41
N GLY A 345 19.84 -3.81 27.18
CA GLY A 345 20.94 -3.68 26.23
C GLY A 345 21.05 -2.23 25.78
N LEU A 346 22.16 -1.58 26.06
CA LEU A 346 22.47 -0.26 25.51
C LEU A 346 22.88 -0.43 24.04
N GLN A 347 22.21 0.26 23.11
CA GLN A 347 22.63 0.33 21.71
C GLN A 347 23.24 1.72 21.48
N VAL A 348 24.48 1.75 21.00
CA VAL A 348 25.17 3.01 20.69
C VAL A 348 24.65 3.52 19.35
N THR A 349 23.84 4.58 19.36
CA THR A 349 23.18 5.09 18.15
C THR A 349 23.98 6.16 17.40
N ASP A 350 25.04 6.73 17.99
CA ASP A 350 25.72 7.90 17.40
C ASP A 350 27.25 7.98 17.57
N GLY A 351 27.88 7.01 18.25
CA GLY A 351 29.32 7.03 18.54
C GLY A 351 29.80 8.23 19.38
N LYS A 352 28.89 9.02 19.98
CA LYS A 352 29.17 10.24 20.76
C LYS A 352 28.69 10.19 22.20
N GLY A 353 28.42 9.00 22.73
CA GLY A 353 28.50 8.74 24.17
C GLY A 353 27.18 8.74 24.93
N ASP A 354 26.05 9.05 24.30
CA ASP A 354 24.73 8.87 24.92
C ASP A 354 24.06 7.65 24.27
N SER A 355 24.28 6.47 24.86
CA SER A 355 23.59 5.25 24.42
C SER A 355 22.11 5.35 24.79
N LEU A 356 21.22 5.37 23.79
CA LEU A 356 19.78 5.24 24.01
C LEU A 356 19.43 3.76 24.23
N SER A 357 18.56 3.47 25.19
CA SER A 357 17.81 2.22 25.12
C SER A 357 16.80 2.37 23.98
N CYS A 358 16.70 1.37 23.10
CA CYS A 358 15.69 1.40 22.05
C CYS A 358 14.25 1.38 22.61
N ALA A 359 14.06 1.08 23.90
CA ALA A 359 12.78 1.26 24.60
C ALA A 359 12.50 2.72 25.05
N ASP A 360 13.48 3.63 24.91
CA ASP A 360 13.34 5.06 25.28
C ASP A 360 12.47 5.82 24.29
N VAL A 361 12.33 5.31 23.06
CA VAL A 361 11.48 5.89 22.00
C VAL A 361 10.00 5.53 22.17
N PHE A 362 9.67 4.72 23.16
CA PHE A 362 8.29 4.53 23.58
C PHE A 362 7.76 5.76 24.33
N PRO A 363 6.50 6.15 24.11
CA PRO A 363 5.47 5.42 23.36
C PRO A 363 5.35 5.79 21.86
N GLU A 364 6.15 6.73 21.36
CA GLU A 364 5.95 7.32 20.02
C GLU A 364 5.95 6.27 18.89
N TYR A 365 6.86 5.30 18.98
CA TYR A 365 7.02 4.24 17.97
C TYR A 365 6.52 2.87 18.45
N LEU A 366 5.63 2.86 19.45
CA LEU A 366 5.18 1.61 20.08
C LEU A 366 4.22 0.84 19.16
N ALA A 367 4.60 -0.40 18.85
CA ALA A 367 3.75 -1.44 18.29
C ALA A 367 3.69 -2.65 19.23
N PHE A 368 2.76 -3.55 18.95
CA PHE A 368 2.58 -4.78 19.71
C PHE A 368 2.64 -5.99 18.79
N GLU A 369 3.30 -7.03 19.25
CA GLU A 369 3.51 -8.24 18.49
C GLU A 369 3.19 -9.48 19.32
N LEU A 370 2.51 -10.43 18.69
CA LEU A 370 2.39 -11.80 19.17
C LEU A 370 3.45 -12.61 18.40
N ASP A 371 4.51 -13.02 19.07
CA ASP A 371 5.70 -13.65 18.46
C ASP A 371 6.09 -14.98 19.12
N ALA A 372 5.68 -15.21 20.37
CA ALA A 372 5.92 -16.46 21.06
C ALA A 372 4.78 -16.82 22.04
N PRO A 373 4.63 -18.13 22.36
CA PRO A 373 3.60 -18.57 23.27
C PRO A 373 3.70 -17.93 24.66
N GLY A 374 2.59 -17.35 25.09
CA GLY A 374 2.44 -16.86 26.46
C GLY A 374 3.03 -15.48 26.73
N LYS A 375 3.49 -14.74 25.70
CA LYS A 375 3.99 -13.37 25.86
C LYS A 375 3.46 -12.41 24.80
N LEU A 376 3.42 -11.13 25.17
CA LEU A 376 3.20 -9.99 24.30
C LEU A 376 4.51 -9.20 24.21
N SER A 377 4.96 -8.96 22.99
CA SER A 377 6.16 -8.16 22.72
C SER A 377 5.76 -6.71 22.42
N PHE A 378 6.53 -5.78 22.97
CA PHE A 378 6.44 -4.34 22.74
C PHE A 378 7.56 -3.99 21.79
N ALA A 379 7.21 -3.66 20.55
CA ALA A 379 8.13 -3.46 19.46
C ALA A 379 8.21 -1.98 19.07
N VAL A 380 9.35 -1.58 18.52
CA VAL A 380 9.51 -0.30 17.83
C VAL A 380 9.20 -0.52 16.35
N SER A 381 8.28 0.27 15.81
CA SER A 381 7.87 0.26 14.39
C SER A 381 7.76 1.69 13.88
N GLY A 382 8.06 1.89 12.59
CA GLY A 382 7.95 3.19 11.92
C GLY A 382 8.95 4.27 12.39
N ILE A 383 10.03 3.89 13.09
CA ILE A 383 11.08 4.84 13.49
C ILE A 383 11.88 5.30 12.27
N GLY A 384 12.27 6.58 12.25
CA GLY A 384 13.04 7.15 11.15
C GLY A 384 14.36 6.41 10.90
N HIS A 385 14.81 6.44 9.63
CA HIS A 385 15.98 5.70 9.14
C HIS A 385 17.25 5.81 10.01
N ALA A 386 17.49 6.96 10.65
CA ALA A 386 18.65 7.19 11.51
C ALA A 386 18.68 6.32 12.79
N ALA A 387 17.53 5.80 13.21
CA ALA A 387 17.39 4.93 14.39
C ALA A 387 16.83 3.54 14.04
N GLY A 388 16.97 3.11 12.77
CA GLY A 388 16.48 1.80 12.32
C GLY A 388 17.04 0.59 13.07
N ALA A 389 18.20 0.73 13.72
CA ALA A 389 18.76 -0.30 14.60
C ALA A 389 17.86 -0.64 15.81
N CYS A 390 16.91 0.23 16.14
CA CYS A 390 15.94 0.02 17.22
C CYS A 390 14.66 -0.68 16.79
N LEU A 391 14.45 -0.97 15.51
CA LEU A 391 13.26 -1.66 15.04
C LEU A 391 13.10 -3.07 15.66
N GLY A 392 11.86 -3.47 15.89
CA GLY A 392 11.52 -4.79 16.44
C GLY A 392 11.30 -4.83 17.95
N PRO A 393 11.11 -6.04 18.53
CA PRO A 393 10.83 -6.25 19.94
C PRO A 393 11.89 -5.68 20.87
N GLN A 394 11.47 -4.83 21.83
CA GLN A 394 12.35 -4.21 22.82
C GLN A 394 12.05 -4.67 24.25
N LEU A 395 10.78 -4.98 24.55
CA LEU A 395 10.35 -5.48 25.85
C LEU A 395 9.34 -6.61 25.68
N ASP A 396 9.37 -7.57 26.60
CA ASP A 396 8.46 -8.71 26.64
C ASP A 396 7.63 -8.68 27.92
N ALA A 397 6.33 -8.96 27.83
CA ALA A 397 5.48 -9.23 28.99
C ALA A 397 4.82 -10.60 28.87
N PRO A 398 5.01 -11.51 29.84
CA PRO A 398 4.18 -12.70 29.97
C PRO A 398 2.69 -12.32 30.05
N PHE A 399 1.80 -13.10 29.46
CA PHE A 399 0.35 -12.81 29.44
C PHE A 399 -0.24 -12.63 30.84
N GLU A 400 0.24 -13.39 31.82
CA GLU A 400 -0.14 -13.24 33.23
C GLU A 400 0.23 -11.88 33.82
N ALA A 401 1.33 -11.28 33.37
CA ALA A 401 1.78 -9.96 33.81
C ALA A 401 0.90 -8.83 33.26
N LEU A 402 0.13 -9.07 32.18
CA LEU A 402 -0.77 -8.07 31.59
C LEU A 402 -2.03 -7.81 32.42
N ALA A 403 -2.29 -8.61 33.46
CA ALA A 403 -3.49 -8.49 34.31
C ALA A 403 -3.83 -7.05 34.78
N PRO A 404 -2.87 -6.19 35.16
CA PRO A 404 -3.17 -4.81 35.59
C PRO A 404 -3.70 -3.89 34.48
N ILE A 405 -3.48 -4.23 33.22
CA ILE A 405 -3.89 -3.43 32.05
C ILE A 405 -4.87 -4.18 31.15
N LEU A 406 -5.29 -5.39 31.53
CA LEU A 406 -6.14 -6.24 30.70
C LEU A 406 -7.57 -5.70 30.63
N LYS A 407 -8.14 -5.61 29.43
CA LYS A 407 -9.53 -5.17 29.22
C LYS A 407 -10.50 -6.34 29.39
N PRO A 408 -11.79 -6.08 29.71
CA PRO A 408 -12.80 -7.13 29.76
C PRO A 408 -12.85 -7.93 28.46
N GLY A 409 -12.66 -9.24 28.55
CA GLY A 409 -12.63 -10.15 27.40
C GLY A 409 -11.29 -10.23 26.66
N GLY A 410 -10.28 -9.43 27.05
CA GLY A 410 -8.95 -9.43 26.43
C GLY A 410 -8.21 -10.76 26.54
N SER A 411 -8.43 -11.52 27.62
CA SER A 411 -7.87 -12.86 27.80
C SER A 411 -8.26 -13.84 26.69
N ARG A 412 -9.31 -13.57 25.92
CA ARG A 412 -9.71 -14.41 24.77
C ARG A 412 -8.68 -14.42 23.64
N TYR A 413 -7.83 -13.39 23.58
CA TYR A 413 -6.75 -13.28 22.59
C TYR A 413 -5.43 -13.85 23.10
N LEU A 414 -5.28 -13.96 24.42
CA LEU A 414 -4.08 -14.45 25.11
C LEU A 414 -4.12 -15.97 25.27
N VAL A 415 -4.42 -16.68 24.20
CA VAL A 415 -4.58 -18.15 24.16
C VAL A 415 -3.38 -18.80 23.47
N PRO A 416 -2.98 -20.03 23.81
CA PRO A 416 -1.86 -20.68 23.13
C PRO A 416 -2.03 -20.71 21.60
N GLY A 417 -0.99 -20.31 20.88
CA GLY A 417 -0.93 -20.36 19.43
C GLY A 417 -0.55 -21.74 18.91
N VAL A 418 -0.70 -21.92 17.61
CA VAL A 418 -0.20 -23.07 16.86
C VAL A 418 1.32 -22.98 16.79
N LYS A 419 2.00 -24.14 16.83
CA LYS A 419 3.43 -24.20 16.60
C LYS A 419 3.73 -23.95 15.12
N LEU A 420 4.23 -22.75 14.83
CA LEU A 420 4.81 -22.39 13.54
C LEU A 420 6.19 -23.05 13.49
N LYS A 421 6.46 -23.88 12.48
CA LYS A 421 7.73 -24.61 12.33
C LYS A 421 8.53 -24.03 11.20
#